data_AF-A0A7V6SSM8-F1
#
_entry.id   AF-A0A7V6SSM8-F1
#
_cell.length_a   1.000
_cell.length_b   1.000
_cell.length_c   1.000
_cell.angle_alpha   90.00
_cell.angle_beta   90.00
_cell.angle_gamma   90.00
#
_symmetry.space_group_name_H-M   'P 1'
#
loop_
_entity.id
_entity.type
_entity.pdbx_description
1 polymer ?
#
loop_
_entity_poly.entity_id
_entity_poly.type
_entity_poly.pdbx_seq_one_letter_code
_entity_poly.pdbx_strand_id
1 'polypeptide(L)'
;MSDARERMEKAKETYAEVVKDNEQLRTTVSFLREAAARLEPLAQYYFEEWLEDLTDLEETEYENEIMNEDAIYTEIADQYELMKQILLIAAKYINDERSY
;
A
#
# COMPACT_ATOMS: atom_id res chain seq x y z
N MET A 1 -24.74 31.70 -21.94
CA MET A 1 -25.06 31.34 -20.54
C MET A 1 -24.34 32.31 -19.63
N SER A 2 -24.86 32.65 -18.44
CA SER A 2 -24.10 33.54 -17.54
C SER A 2 -22.85 32.83 -17.04
N ASP A 3 -21.74 33.55 -16.92
CA ASP A 3 -20.46 33.00 -16.45
C ASP A 3 -20.59 32.30 -15.08
N ALA A 4 -21.57 32.71 -14.26
CA ALA A 4 -21.85 32.08 -12.98
C ALA A 4 -22.40 30.65 -13.11
N ARG A 5 -23.26 30.39 -14.10
CA ARG A 5 -23.82 29.06 -14.34
C ARG A 5 -22.74 28.09 -14.82
N GLU A 6 -21.87 28.52 -15.72
CA GLU A 6 -20.77 27.68 -16.21
C GLU A 6 -19.77 27.33 -15.10
N ARG A 7 -19.44 28.29 -14.22
CA ARG A 7 -18.60 28.02 -13.03
C ARG A 7 -19.26 27.01 -12.09
N MET A 8 -20.57 27.11 -11.89
CA MET A 8 -21.30 26.19 -11.01
C MET A 8 -21.32 24.76 -11.55
N GLU A 9 -21.53 24.57 -12.86
CA GLU A 9 -21.50 23.21 -13.46
C GLU A 9 -20.09 22.60 -13.37
N LYS A 10 -19.03 23.36 -13.66
CA LYS A 10 -17.65 22.88 -13.49
C LYS A 10 -17.33 22.52 -12.03
N ALA A 11 -17.81 23.31 -11.08
CA ALA A 11 -17.64 23.02 -9.66
C ALA A 11 -18.38 21.75 -9.24
N LYS A 12 -19.58 21.50 -9.79
CA LYS A 12 -20.35 20.28 -9.54
C LYS A 12 -19.64 19.03 -10.06
N GLU A 13 -19.05 19.09 -11.26
CA GLU A 13 -18.23 18.01 -11.82
C GLU A 13 -17.02 17.73 -10.92
N THR A 14 -16.28 18.77 -10.55
CA THR A 14 -15.12 18.65 -9.66
C THR A 14 -15.49 18.07 -8.29
N TYR A 15 -16.62 18.51 -7.74
CA TYR A 15 -17.13 18.00 -6.46
C TYR A 15 -17.42 16.50 -6.52
N ALA A 16 -18.04 16.02 -7.60
CA ALA A 16 -18.36 14.61 -7.77
C ALA A 16 -17.08 13.74 -7.79
N GLU A 17 -16.02 14.20 -8.47
CA GLU A 17 -14.73 13.51 -8.46
C GLU A 17 -14.09 13.50 -7.06
N VAL A 18 -14.10 14.63 -6.34
CA VAL A 18 -13.56 14.69 -4.96
C VAL A 18 -14.33 13.77 -4.00
N VAL A 19 -15.65 13.61 -4.17
CA VAL A 19 -16.43 12.64 -3.39
C VAL A 19 -15.93 11.23 -3.63
N LYS A 20 -15.70 10.86 -4.90
CA LYS A 20 -15.19 9.54 -5.28
C LYS A 20 -13.76 9.32 -4.77
N ASP A 21 -12.90 10.32 -4.86
CA ASP A 21 -11.54 10.28 -4.32
C ASP A 21 -11.55 10.00 -2.81
N ASN A 22 -12.45 10.66 -2.07
CA ASN A 22 -12.59 10.45 -0.62
C ASN A 22 -13.03 9.02 -0.27
N GLU A 23 -13.93 8.42 -1.06
CA GLU A 23 -14.32 7.02 -0.87
C GLU A 23 -13.15 6.06 -1.12
N GLN A 24 -12.37 6.31 -2.17
CA GLN A 24 -11.19 5.51 -2.48
C GLN A 24 -10.13 5.66 -1.39
N LEU A 25 -9.88 6.87 -0.88
CA LEU A 25 -8.93 7.11 0.21
C LEU A 25 -9.32 6.35 1.49
N ARG A 26 -10.61 6.32 1.85
CA ARG A 26 -11.07 5.54 3.01
C ARG A 26 -10.81 4.05 2.84
N THR A 27 -11.10 3.52 1.65
CA THR A 27 -10.83 2.12 1.30
C THR A 27 -9.33 1.82 1.37
N THR A 28 -8.49 2.68 0.79
CA THR A 28 -7.03 2.56 0.84
C THR A 28 -6.50 2.58 2.27
N VAL A 29 -7.00 3.48 3.13
CA VAL A 29 -6.58 3.52 4.54
C VAL A 29 -6.90 2.22 5.27
N SER A 30 -8.07 1.62 5.03
CA SER A 30 -8.42 0.31 5.60
C SER A 30 -7.47 -0.77 5.08
N PHE A 31 -7.27 -0.83 3.76
CA PHE A 31 -6.36 -1.77 3.12
C PHE A 31 -4.93 -1.69 3.69
N LEU A 32 -4.39 -0.48 3.85
CA LEU A 32 -3.03 -0.28 4.35
C LEU A 32 -2.84 -0.81 5.78
N ARG A 33 -3.85 -0.66 6.64
CA ARG A 33 -3.81 -1.22 8.01
C ARG A 33 -3.73 -2.73 7.99
N GLU A 34 -4.56 -3.38 7.18
CA GLU A 34 -4.59 -4.83 7.07
C GLU A 34 -3.33 -5.36 6.38
N ALA A 35 -2.83 -4.65 5.37
CA ALA A 35 -1.62 -5.02 4.65
C ALA A 35 -0.38 -4.98 5.58
N ALA A 36 -0.29 -3.98 6.46
CA ALA A 36 0.75 -3.94 7.49
C ALA A 36 0.65 -5.12 8.47
N ALA A 37 -0.57 -5.42 8.94
CA ALA A 37 -0.80 -6.53 9.87
C ALA A 37 -0.51 -7.92 9.28
N ARG A 38 -0.57 -8.07 7.94
CA ARG A 38 -0.17 -9.32 7.25
C ARG A 38 1.32 -9.40 6.99
N LEU A 39 1.97 -8.26 6.71
CA LEU A 39 3.41 -8.21 6.43
C LEU A 39 4.23 -8.57 7.67
N GLU A 40 3.83 -8.08 8.84
CA GLU A 40 4.55 -8.28 10.10
C GLU A 40 4.85 -9.76 10.42
N PRO A 41 3.88 -10.67 10.46
CA PRO A 41 4.16 -12.09 10.75
C PRO A 41 4.99 -12.77 9.66
N LEU A 42 4.82 -12.40 8.38
CA LEU A 42 5.63 -12.96 7.29
C LEU A 42 7.10 -12.52 7.38
N ALA A 43 7.33 -11.24 7.70
CA ALA A 43 8.66 -10.72 7.93
C ALA A 43 9.31 -11.36 9.16
N GLN A 44 8.55 -11.51 10.25
CA GLN A 44 9.05 -12.19 11.44
C GLN A 44 9.48 -13.63 11.13
N TYR A 45 8.63 -14.39 10.43
CA TYR A 45 8.95 -15.74 9.99
C TYR A 45 10.25 -15.78 9.18
N TYR A 46 10.37 -14.91 8.17
CA TYR A 46 11.55 -14.84 7.31
C TYR A 46 12.85 -14.56 8.07
N PHE A 47 12.81 -13.66 9.06
CA PHE A 47 14.01 -13.26 9.80
C PHE A 47 14.35 -14.15 11.00
N GLU A 48 13.38 -14.88 11.55
CA GLU A 48 13.56 -15.64 12.80
C GLU A 48 13.55 -17.17 12.61
N GLU A 49 12.71 -17.70 11.71
CA GLU A 49 12.39 -19.14 11.66
C GLU A 49 12.71 -19.78 10.29
N TRP A 50 12.63 -19.02 9.20
CA TRP A 50 12.68 -19.54 7.84
C TRP A 50 13.95 -20.35 7.51
N LEU A 51 15.13 -19.92 7.96
CA LEU A 51 16.38 -20.62 7.68
C LEU A 51 16.47 -21.97 8.41
N GLU A 52 15.92 -22.04 9.63
CA GLU A 52 15.86 -23.28 10.42
C GLU A 52 14.92 -24.27 9.73
N ASP A 53 13.72 -23.83 9.38
CA ASP A 53 12.74 -24.63 8.64
C ASP A 53 13.27 -25.10 7.29
N LEU A 54 13.97 -24.25 6.54
CA LEU A 54 14.57 -24.60 5.26
C LEU A 54 15.57 -25.74 5.43
N THR A 55 16.44 -25.64 6.44
CA THR A 55 17.46 -26.65 6.74
C THR A 55 16.81 -28.00 7.09
N ASP A 56 15.73 -27.99 7.87
CA ASP A 56 14.99 -29.20 8.24
C ASP A 56 14.29 -29.85 7.03
N LEU A 57 13.85 -29.03 6.07
CA LEU A 57 13.14 -29.48 4.88
C LEU A 57 14.05 -29.88 3.71
N GLU A 58 15.34 -29.52 3.72
CA GLU A 58 16.33 -29.90 2.67
C GLU A 58 16.44 -31.43 2.48
N GLU A 59 16.18 -32.22 3.53
CA GLU A 59 16.22 -33.68 3.47
C GLU A 59 14.89 -34.31 3.00
N THR A 60 13.90 -33.49 2.62
CA THR A 60 12.55 -33.93 2.23
C THR A 60 12.26 -33.67 0.75
N GLU A 61 11.16 -34.25 0.23
CA GLU A 61 10.64 -33.94 -1.11
C GLU A 61 9.68 -32.72 -1.10
N TYR A 62 9.64 -31.96 -0.01
CA TYR A 62 8.77 -30.79 0.09
C TYR A 62 9.37 -29.62 -0.68
N GLU A 63 8.65 -29.14 -1.69
CA GLU A 63 9.01 -27.96 -2.47
C GLU A 63 7.92 -26.90 -2.35
N ASN A 64 8.31 -25.67 -2.04
CA ASN A 64 7.42 -24.52 -1.97
C ASN A 64 8.15 -23.27 -2.48
N GLU A 65 7.42 -22.36 -3.13
CA GLU A 65 7.95 -21.08 -3.63
C GLU A 65 8.61 -20.25 -2.53
N ILE A 66 8.08 -20.29 -1.30
CA ILE A 66 8.62 -19.53 -0.17
C ILE A 66 9.96 -20.07 0.35
N MET A 67 10.39 -21.26 -0.09
CA MET A 67 11.71 -21.82 0.25
C MET A 67 12.83 -21.16 -0.56
N ASN A 68 12.49 -20.35 -1.58
CA ASN A 68 13.44 -19.48 -2.25
C ASN A 68 13.67 -18.22 -1.39
N GLU A 69 14.94 -17.93 -1.07
CA GLU A 69 15.36 -16.76 -0.28
C GLU A 69 14.76 -15.45 -0.82
N ASP A 70 14.75 -15.30 -2.14
CA ASP A 70 14.31 -14.07 -2.79
C ASP A 70 12.78 -13.91 -2.76
N ALA A 71 12.01 -14.98 -2.60
CA ALA A 71 10.55 -14.93 -2.73
C ALA A 71 9.90 -14.09 -1.62
N ILE A 72 10.26 -14.34 -0.36
CA ILE A 72 9.71 -13.57 0.75
C ILE A 72 10.38 -12.19 0.84
N TYR A 73 11.71 -12.13 0.68
CA TYR A 73 12.45 -10.88 0.80
C TYR A 73 12.01 -9.83 -0.22
N THR A 74 11.80 -10.23 -1.48
CA THR A 74 11.39 -9.32 -2.56
C THR A 74 10.04 -8.69 -2.25
N GLU A 75 9.06 -9.47 -1.84
CA GLU A 75 7.71 -8.96 -1.53
C GLU A 75 7.72 -8.03 -0.31
N ILE A 76 8.53 -8.34 0.72
CA ILE A 76 8.75 -7.44 1.86
C ILE A 76 9.35 -6.11 1.40
N ALA A 77 10.42 -6.17 0.61
CA ALA A 77 11.12 -4.99 0.11
C ALA A 77 10.22 -4.13 -0.78
N ASP A 78 9.47 -4.74 -1.69
CA ASP A 78 8.54 -4.06 -2.59
C ASP A 78 7.43 -3.35 -1.81
N GLN A 79 6.86 -4.00 -0.80
CA GLN A 79 5.86 -3.35 0.04
C GLN A 79 6.44 -2.15 0.80
N TYR A 80 7.69 -2.23 1.30
CA TYR A 80 8.36 -1.08 1.90
C TYR A 80 8.59 0.08 0.92
N GLU A 81 9.03 -0.21 -0.30
CA GLU A 81 9.24 0.83 -1.33
C GLU A 81 7.93 1.51 -1.75
N LEU A 82 6.86 0.74 -1.92
CA LEU A 82 5.53 1.28 -2.20
C LEU A 82 5.03 2.17 -1.06
N MET A 83 5.26 1.76 0.19
CA MET A 83 4.89 2.58 1.35
C MET A 83 5.67 3.90 1.42
N LYS A 84 6.96 3.90 1.08
CA LYS A 84 7.74 5.15 0.97
C LYS A 84 7.13 6.09 -0.07
N GLN A 85 6.74 5.58 -1.23
CA GLN A 85 6.09 6.39 -2.27
C GLN A 85 4.76 6.96 -1.78
N ILE A 86 3.93 6.15 -1.12
CA ILE A 86 2.66 6.60 -0.52
C ILE A 86 2.90 7.71 0.49
N LEU A 87 3.87 7.56 1.39
CA LEU A 87 4.22 8.58 2.39
C LEU A 87 4.68 9.88 1.74
N LEU A 88 5.50 9.83 0.69
CA LEU A 88 5.95 11.00 -0.04
C LEU A 88 4.79 11.72 -0.74
N ILE A 89 3.87 10.97 -1.36
CA ILE A 89 2.67 11.52 -1.99
C ILE A 89 1.77 12.18 -0.94
N ALA A 90 1.53 11.51 0.20
CA ALA A 90 0.72 12.04 1.29
C ALA A 90 1.35 13.30 1.90
N ALA A 91 2.66 13.29 2.16
CA ALA A 91 3.40 14.44 2.67
C ALA A 91 3.31 15.62 1.69
N LYS A 92 3.47 15.37 0.38
CA LYS A 92 3.31 16.41 -0.65
C LYS A 92 1.88 16.95 -0.67
N TYR A 93 0.86 16.08 -0.56
CA TYR A 93 -0.54 16.47 -0.54
C TYR A 93 -0.89 17.37 0.65
N ILE A 94 -0.29 17.10 1.83
CA ILE A 94 -0.50 17.89 3.05
C ILE A 94 0.31 19.19 3.06
N ASN A 95 1.55 19.15 2.56
CA ASN A 95 2.47 20.30 2.58
C ASN A 95 2.26 21.29 1.43
N ASP A 96 1.43 20.99 0.43
CA ASP A 96 1.07 21.96 -0.60
C ASP A 96 0.24 23.06 0.08
N GLU A 97 0.87 24.20 0.40
CA GLU A 97 0.38 25.34 1.22
C GLU A 97 -0.87 26.07 0.67
N ARG A 98 -1.76 25.39 -0.04
CA ARG A 98 -3.13 25.83 -0.26
C ARG A 98 -3.95 25.44 0.95
N SER A 99 -3.75 26.21 2.01
CA SER A 99 -4.54 26.17 3.25
C SER A 99 -6.04 26.10 2.92
N TYR A 100 -6.69 25.00 3.29
CA TYR A 100 -8.14 24.91 3.41
C TYR A 100 -8.57 25.37 4.81
#